data_AF-A0A1E5A0W3-F1
#
_entry.id   AF-A0A1E5A0W3-F1
#
_cell.length_a   1.000
_cell.length_b   1.000
_cell.length_c   1.000
_cell.angle_alpha   90.00
_cell.angle_beta   90.00
_cell.angle_gamma   90.00
#
_symmetry.space_group_name_H-M   'P 1'
#
loop_
_entity.id
_entity.type
_entity.pdbx_description
1 polymer ?
#
loop_
_entity_poly.entity_id
_entity_poly.type
_entity_poly.pdbx_seq_one_letter_code
_entity_poly.pdbx_strand_id
1 'polypeptide(L)'
;MIIHNCGVSMNYQLFKLSQYLQGWINYFGIANGYQRCLDLDHWIRRRVRMAYWRQWRKPRTKVSSLMKLGVHVRTAVACGISSKGPWRSSKTPGIQQALSLAFLKSEGLASLRDGWIKLHHSQ
;
A
#
# COMPACT_ATOMS: atom_id res chain seq x y z
N MET A 1 11.98 -4.18 -3.48
CA MET A 1 12.41 -5.07 -4.57
C MET A 1 11.32 -6.05 -5.03
N ILE A 2 10.26 -6.31 -4.23
CA ILE A 2 9.28 -7.38 -4.52
C ILE A 2 8.14 -6.96 -5.48
N ILE A 3 7.83 -5.67 -5.60
CA ILE A 3 6.74 -5.19 -6.47
C ILE A 3 7.29 -4.71 -7.82
N HIS A 4 7.48 -5.65 -8.75
CA HIS A 4 7.87 -5.39 -10.14
C HIS A 4 6.69 -5.58 -11.09
N ASN A 5 6.77 -4.96 -12.28
CA ASN A 5 5.78 -5.09 -13.36
C ASN A 5 5.96 -6.41 -14.13
N CYS A 6 6.02 -7.52 -13.40
CA CYS A 6 5.82 -8.86 -13.97
C CYS A 6 4.31 -9.07 -13.90
N GLY A 7 3.63 -9.41 -15.00
CA GLY A 7 2.16 -9.46 -15.17
C GLY A 7 1.40 -10.42 -14.23
N VAL A 8 1.62 -10.27 -12.93
CA VAL A 8 1.15 -11.09 -11.83
C VAL A 8 0.07 -10.29 -11.10
N SER A 9 -0.95 -10.99 -10.60
CA SER A 9 -2.08 -10.34 -9.92
C SER A 9 -1.62 -9.55 -8.69
N MET A 10 -2.26 -8.40 -8.44
CA MET A 10 -1.95 -7.55 -7.28
C MET A 10 -2.10 -8.32 -5.97
N ASN A 11 -3.14 -9.14 -5.84
CA ASN A 11 -3.38 -9.97 -4.67
C ASN A 11 -2.22 -10.93 -4.39
N TYR A 12 -1.63 -11.53 -5.42
CA TYR A 12 -0.46 -12.39 -5.25
C TYR A 12 0.78 -11.60 -4.83
N GLN A 13 0.97 -10.39 -5.36
CA GLN A 13 2.06 -9.51 -4.95
C GLN A 13 1.92 -9.08 -3.49
N LEU A 14 0.69 -8.76 -3.05
CA LEU A 14 0.38 -8.46 -1.65
C LEU A 14 0.60 -9.67 -0.75
N PHE A 15 0.17 -10.86 -1.16
CA PHE A 15 0.38 -12.09 -0.41
C PHE A 15 1.88 -12.38 -0.19
N LYS A 16 2.69 -12.34 -1.26
CA LYS A 16 4.15 -12.49 -1.14
C LYS A 16 4.79 -11.43 -0.25
N LEU A 17 4.32 -10.19 -0.35
CA LEU A 17 4.80 -9.11 0.49
C LEU A 17 4.46 -9.38 1.97
N SER A 18 3.23 -9.79 2.28
CA SER A 18 2.80 -10.14 3.63
C SER A 18 3.64 -11.27 4.23
N GLN A 19 3.92 -12.33 3.46
CA GLN A 19 4.80 -13.43 3.89
C GLN A 19 6.22 -12.95 4.20
N TYR A 20 6.78 -12.10 3.33
CA TYR A 20 8.12 -11.53 3.55
C TYR A 20 8.16 -10.64 4.79
N LEU A 21 7.14 -9.81 4.99
CA LEU A 21 7.04 -8.93 6.16
C LEU A 21 6.94 -9.72 7.45
N GLN A 22 6.19 -10.83 7.47
CA GLN A 22 6.08 -11.69 8.64
C GLN A 22 7.42 -12.34 9.01
N GLY A 23 8.17 -12.86 8.04
CA GLY A 23 9.53 -13.38 8.28
C GLY A 23 10.50 -12.29 8.74
N TRP A 24 10.41 -11.10 8.16
CA TRP A 24 11.24 -9.96 8.53
C TRP A 24 10.98 -9.50 9.98
N ILE A 25 9.72 -9.44 10.42
CA ILE A 25 9.36 -9.13 11.81
C ILE A 25 9.90 -10.20 12.77
N ASN A 26 9.83 -11.48 12.40
CA ASN A 26 10.34 -12.55 13.26
C ASN A 26 11.85 -12.45 13.51
N TYR A 27 12.61 -12.01 12.50
CA TYR A 27 14.07 -11.87 12.60
C TYR A 27 14.50 -10.53 13.23
N PHE A 28 13.89 -9.41 12.81
CA PHE A 28 14.31 -8.06 13.23
C PHE A 28 13.45 -7.46 14.35
N GLY A 29 12.37 -8.11 14.76
CA GLY A 29 11.40 -7.57 15.71
C GLY A 29 11.98 -7.27 17.09
N ILE A 30 13.01 -8.01 17.51
CA ILE A 30 13.69 -7.85 18.80
C ILE A 30 14.69 -6.68 18.78
N ALA A 31 15.30 -6.41 17.62
CA ALA A 31 16.39 -5.44 17.50
C ALA A 31 15.94 -4.04 17.04
N ASN A 32 14.82 -3.93 16.32
CA ASN A 32 14.34 -2.65 15.79
C ASN A 32 13.30 -2.00 16.68
N GLY A 33 13.54 -0.74 17.08
CA GLY A 33 12.58 0.07 17.81
C GLY A 33 11.29 0.34 17.03
N TYR A 34 10.18 0.46 17.76
CA TYR A 34 8.82 0.65 17.23
C TYR A 34 8.71 1.75 16.17
N GLN A 35 9.40 2.89 16.37
CA GLN A 35 9.37 4.02 15.44
C GLN A 35 9.90 3.65 14.04
N ARG A 36 11.01 2.91 13.98
CA ARG A 36 11.61 2.47 12.71
C ARG A 36 10.70 1.49 11.97
N CYS A 37 10.01 0.62 12.70
CA CYS A 37 9.01 -0.30 12.15
C CYS A 37 7.82 0.46 11.54
N LEU A 38 7.35 1.52 12.19
CA LEU A 38 6.29 2.37 11.65
C LEU A 38 6.72 3.09 10.37
N ASP A 39 7.90 3.69 10.35
CA ASP A 39 8.42 4.40 9.17
C ASP A 39 8.56 3.46 7.97
N LEU A 40 9.05 2.24 8.22
CA LEU A 40 9.15 1.20 7.20
C LEU A 40 7.76 0.80 6.70
N ASP A 41 6.81 0.60 7.59
CA ASP A 41 5.42 0.26 7.26
C ASP A 41 4.75 1.36 6.40
N HIS A 42 4.95 2.64 6.75
CA HIS A 42 4.52 3.78 5.93
C HIS A 42 5.15 3.77 4.54
N TRP A 43 6.44 3.45 4.45
CA TRP A 43 7.15 3.35 3.17
C TRP A 43 6.63 2.20 2.31
N ILE A 44 6.34 1.04 2.91
CA ILE A 44 5.76 -0.12 2.24
C ILE A 44 4.37 0.20 1.72
N ARG A 45 3.49 0.78 2.54
CA ARG A 45 2.14 1.20 2.10
C ARG A 45 2.21 2.16 0.91
N ARG A 46 3.17 3.09 0.91
CA ARG A 46 3.39 4.00 -0.24
C ARG A 46 3.82 3.25 -1.50
N ARG A 47 4.69 2.24 -1.37
CA ARG A 47 5.11 1.37 -2.49
C ARG A 47 3.94 0.57 -3.05
N VAL A 48 3.06 0.04 -2.19
CA VAL A 48 1.84 -0.67 -2.61
C VAL A 48 0.90 0.27 -3.37
N ARG A 49 0.64 1.49 -2.87
CA ARG A 49 -0.18 2.48 -3.59
C ARG A 49 0.39 2.82 -4.96
N MET A 50 1.71 2.92 -5.05
CA MET A 50 2.40 3.16 -6.32
C MET A 50 2.18 2.02 -7.31
N ALA A 51 2.14 0.77 -6.83
CA ALA A 51 1.86 -0.40 -7.65
C ALA A 51 0.44 -0.40 -8.22
N TYR A 52 -0.58 -0.15 -7.40
CA TYR A 52 -1.96 0.04 -7.86
C TYR A 52 -2.04 1.16 -8.90
N TRP A 53 -1.38 2.29 -8.64
CA TRP A 53 -1.37 3.42 -9.56
C TRP A 53 -0.71 3.10 -10.91
N ARG A 54 0.32 2.25 -10.92
CA ARG A 54 0.97 1.76 -12.16
C ARG A 54 0.10 0.75 -12.90
N GLN A 55 -0.63 -0.10 -12.17
CA GLN A 55 -1.56 -1.07 -12.74
C GLN A 55 -2.70 -0.36 -13.50
N TRP A 56 -3.17 0.78 -12.98
CA TRP A 56 -4.15 1.63 -13.66
C TRP A 56 -3.51 2.46 -14.78
N ARG A 57 -3.24 1.84 -15.93
CA ARG A 57 -2.53 2.50 -17.04
C ARG A 57 -3.31 3.67 -17.66
N LYS A 58 -4.64 3.56 -17.79
CA LYS A 58 -5.47 4.56 -18.48
C LYS A 58 -6.04 5.59 -17.49
N PRO A 59 -6.16 6.87 -17.86
CA PRO A 59 -6.76 7.89 -16.99
C PRO A 59 -8.22 7.54 -16.64
N ARG A 60 -8.99 7.02 -17.61
CA ARG A 60 -10.36 6.54 -17.39
C ARG A 60 -10.43 5.44 -16.32
N THR A 61 -9.50 4.47 -16.33
CA THR A 61 -9.47 3.39 -15.34
C THR A 61 -9.06 3.89 -13.95
N LYS A 62 -8.18 4.89 -13.88
CA LYS A 62 -7.81 5.53 -12.61
C LYS A 62 -9.01 6.21 -11.97
N VAL A 63 -9.71 7.07 -12.72
CA VAL A 63 -10.88 7.80 -12.23
C VAL A 63 -11.98 6.82 -11.80
N SER A 64 -12.30 5.82 -12.64
CA SER A 64 -13.31 4.81 -12.31
C SER A 64 -12.96 4.02 -11.04
N SER A 65 -11.69 3.61 -10.87
CA SER A 65 -11.27 2.87 -9.68
C SER A 65 -11.32 3.75 -8.41
N LEU A 66 -10.88 5.00 -8.50
CA LEU A 66 -10.98 5.96 -7.38
C LEU A 66 -12.44 6.21 -6.98
N MET A 67 -13.35 6.35 -7.94
CA MET A 67 -14.78 6.52 -7.68
C MET A 67 -15.40 5.28 -7.04
N LYS A 68 -15.04 4.07 -7.49
CA LYS A 68 -15.48 2.81 -6.86
C LYS A 68 -15.03 2.70 -5.40
N LEU A 69 -13.89 3.28 -5.07
CA LEU A 69 -13.35 3.33 -3.70
C LEU A 69 -13.90 4.52 -2.88
N GLY A 70 -14.92 5.23 -3.38
CA GLY A 70 -15.62 6.29 -2.62
C GLY A 70 -14.96 7.67 -2.67
N VAL A 71 -14.01 7.91 -3.57
CA VAL A 71 -13.42 9.25 -3.74
C VAL A 71 -14.36 10.14 -4.53
N HIS A 72 -14.54 11.37 -4.06
CA HIS A 72 -15.35 12.39 -4.74
C HIS A 72 -14.89 12.62 -6.20
N VAL A 73 -15.84 12.71 -7.13
CA VAL A 73 -15.59 12.75 -8.58
C VAL A 73 -14.58 13.82 -8.98
N ARG A 74 -14.72 15.05 -8.44
CA ARG A 74 -13.79 16.15 -8.74
C ARG A 74 -12.34 15.80 -8.36
N THR A 75 -12.15 15.20 -7.19
CA THR A 75 -10.84 14.78 -6.69
C THR A 75 -10.29 13.60 -7.49
N ALA A 76 -11.15 12.65 -7.85
CA ALA A 76 -10.79 11.49 -8.67
C ALA A 76 -10.31 11.92 -10.07
N VAL A 77 -11.04 12.82 -10.73
CA VAL A 77 -10.68 13.38 -12.03
C VAL A 77 -9.36 14.14 -11.95
N ALA A 78 -9.21 15.05 -10.97
CA ALA A 78 -7.97 15.81 -10.77
C ALA A 78 -6.75 14.90 -10.55
N CYS A 79 -6.91 13.80 -9.81
CA CYS A 79 -5.84 12.81 -9.63
C CYS A 79 -5.56 12.01 -10.92
N GLY A 80 -6.61 11.60 -11.64
CA GLY A 80 -6.51 10.75 -12.82
C GLY A 80 -5.87 11.41 -14.04
N ILE A 81 -6.14 12.71 -14.25
CA ILE A 81 -5.57 13.50 -15.35
C ILE A 81 -4.18 14.06 -15.05
N SER A 82 -3.69 13.91 -13.81
CA SER A 82 -2.40 14.48 -13.42
C SER A 82 -1.25 13.81 -14.16
N SER A 83 -0.37 14.62 -14.76
CA SER A 83 0.89 14.20 -15.39
C SER A 83 1.99 13.82 -14.38
N LYS A 84 1.67 13.83 -13.07
CA LYS A 84 2.61 13.48 -12.00
C LYS A 84 2.99 11.99 -12.06
N GLY A 85 4.29 11.73 -11.93
CA GLY A 85 4.83 10.36 -11.88
C GLY A 85 4.20 9.51 -10.74
N PRO A 86 4.22 8.17 -10.85
CA PRO A 86 3.51 7.28 -9.93
C PRO A 86 3.88 7.45 -8.45
N TRP A 87 5.16 7.68 -8.16
CA TRP A 87 5.66 7.89 -6.80
C TRP A 87 5.16 9.19 -6.16
N ARG A 88 5.05 10.26 -6.96
CA ARG A 88 4.50 11.55 -6.52
C ARG A 88 2.99 11.43 -6.32
N SER A 89 2.31 10.79 -7.27
CA SER A 89 0.86 10.57 -7.23
C SER A 89 0.44 9.75 -6.00
N SER A 90 1.23 8.77 -5.58
CA SER A 90 0.95 7.94 -4.39
C SER A 90 0.82 8.71 -3.05
N LYS A 91 1.28 9.97 -2.99
CA LYS A 91 1.15 10.85 -1.81
C LYS A 91 -0.07 11.80 -1.90
N THR A 92 -0.84 11.74 -2.98
CA THR A 92 -1.99 12.64 -3.20
C THR A 92 -3.15 12.23 -2.29
N PRO A 93 -3.87 13.18 -1.66
CA PRO A 93 -4.95 12.87 -0.71
C PRO A 93 -6.05 11.98 -1.32
N GLY A 94 -6.40 12.18 -2.59
CA GLY A 94 -7.38 11.33 -3.27
C GLY A 94 -6.96 9.85 -3.37
N ILE A 95 -5.67 9.58 -3.57
CA ILE A 95 -5.14 8.21 -3.63
C ILE A 95 -5.01 7.63 -2.22
N GLN A 96 -4.66 8.44 -1.22
CA GLN A 96 -4.61 8.01 0.17
C GLN A 96 -5.99 7.69 0.73
N GLN A 97 -7.02 8.42 0.30
CA GLN A 97 -8.42 8.16 0.64
C GLN A 97 -8.92 6.87 -0.02
N ALA A 98 -8.70 6.71 -1.33
CA ALA A 98 -9.08 5.49 -2.05
C ALA A 98 -8.37 4.25 -1.52
N LEU A 99 -7.03 4.30 -1.44
CA LEU A 99 -6.18 3.22 -0.97
C LEU A 99 -5.84 3.45 0.51
N SER A 100 -6.90 3.52 1.30
CA SER A 100 -6.84 3.69 2.76
C SER A 100 -6.16 2.49 3.42
N LEU A 101 -5.75 2.68 4.68
CA LEU A 101 -5.25 1.56 5.49
C LEU A 101 -6.26 0.41 5.54
N ALA A 102 -7.53 0.73 5.76
CA ALA A 102 -8.59 -0.25 5.91
C ALA A 102 -8.75 -1.08 4.62
N PHE A 103 -8.73 -0.42 3.47
CA PHE A 103 -8.76 -1.10 2.17
C PHE A 103 -7.56 -2.02 1.96
N LEU A 104 -6.34 -1.54 2.27
CA LEU A 104 -5.15 -2.38 2.14
C LEU A 104 -5.17 -3.58 3.10
N LYS A 105 -5.73 -3.42 4.31
CA LYS A 105 -5.93 -4.52 5.25
C LYS A 105 -6.95 -5.54 4.74
N SER A 106 -8.08 -5.09 4.16
CA SER A 106 -9.08 -6.00 3.60
C SER A 106 -8.54 -6.79 2.40
N GLU A 107 -7.61 -6.22 1.64
CA GLU A 107 -6.91 -6.90 0.54
C GLU A 107 -5.81 -7.88 1.02
N GLY A 108 -5.56 -7.97 2.33
CA GLY A 108 -4.61 -8.92 2.93
C GLY A 108 -3.18 -8.39 3.11
N LEU A 109 -2.97 -7.07 3.09
CA LEU A 109 -1.68 -6.49 3.45
C LEU A 109 -1.44 -6.63 4.96
N ALA A 110 -0.46 -7.46 5.33
CA ALA A 110 0.00 -7.56 6.72
C ALA A 110 0.68 -6.25 7.14
N SER A 111 0.28 -5.70 8.30
CA SER A 111 0.96 -4.54 8.85
C SER A 111 2.09 -4.98 9.77
N LEU A 112 3.26 -4.34 9.61
CA LEU A 112 4.40 -4.57 10.51
C LEU A 112 4.05 -4.24 11.95
N ARG A 113 3.21 -3.23 12.16
CA ARG A 113 2.71 -2.82 13.48
C ARG A 113 1.97 -3.95 14.18
N ASP A 114 1.04 -4.60 13.48
CA ASP A 114 0.22 -5.68 14.06
C ASP A 114 1.10 -6.88 14.43
N GLY A 115 2.09 -7.22 13.59
CA GLY A 115 3.06 -8.27 13.90
C GLY A 115 3.99 -7.93 15.07
N TRP A 116 4.43 -6.68 15.20
CA TRP A 116 5.27 -6.25 16.33
C TRP A 116 4.50 -6.28 17.65
N ILE A 117 3.24 -5.82 17.66
CA ILE A 117 2.35 -5.91 18.83
C ILE A 117 2.15 -7.36 19.25
N LYS A 118 1.89 -8.26 18.28
CA LYS A 118 1.70 -9.69 18.55
C LYS A 118 2.93 -10.33 19.21
N LEU A 119 4.14 -9.92 18.84
CA LEU A 119 5.38 -10.47 19.42
C LEU A 119 5.67 -9.94 20.84
N HIS A 120 5.33 -8.68 21.14
CA HIS A 120 5.70 -8.04 22.41
C HIS A 120 4.58 -8.07 23.46
N HIS A 121 3.32 -8.20 23.03
CA HIS A 121 2.14 -8.25 23.91
C HIS A 121 1.49 -9.64 23.98
N SER A 122 2.15 -10.69 23.51
CA SER A 122 1.75 -12.07 23.84
C SER A 122 2.23 -12.42 25.25
N GLN A 123 1.55 -11.91 26.26
CA GLN A 123 1.57 -12.43 27.63
C GLN A 123 0.15 -12.85 28.02
#